data_AF-A0A7Y5SE93-F1
#
_entry.id   AF-A0A7Y5SE93-F1
#
_cell.length_a   1.000
_cell.length_b   1.000
_cell.length_c   1.000
_cell.angle_alpha   90.00
_cell.angle_beta   90.00
_cell.angle_gamma   90.00
#
_symmetry.space_group_name_H-M   'P 1'
#
loop_
_entity.id
_entity.type
_entity.pdbx_description
1 polymer ?
#
loop_
_entity_poly.entity_id
_entity_poly.type
_entity_poly.pdbx_seq_one_letter_code
_entity_poly.pdbx_strand_id
1 'polypeptide(L)' 'MAAREGEDRMSDPERSVVITGASTGIGRACALRLDRMGWRVFAGVRKPADGE' A
#
# COMPACT_ATOMS: atom_id res chain seq x y z
N MET A 1 22.33 12.39 21.20
CA MET A 1 20.93 12.34 21.66
C MET A 1 20.06 11.98 20.47
N ALA A 2 19.46 10.81 20.32
CA ALA A 2 19.57 9.52 20.98
C ALA A 2 19.27 8.49 19.87
N ALA A 3 19.91 7.33 19.96
CA ALA A 3 19.78 6.21 19.03
C ALA A 3 18.32 5.79 18.84
N ARG A 4 17.97 5.37 17.62
CA ARG A 4 16.82 4.49 17.37
C ARG A 4 17.39 3.13 16.99
N GLU A 5 17.86 2.44 18.03
CA GLU A 5 18.08 1.00 18.03
C GLU A 5 16.93 0.35 18.80
N GLY A 6 16.43 -0.77 18.28
CA GLY A 6 15.30 -1.56 18.80
C GLY A 6 14.05 -1.35 17.93
N GLU A 7 13.45 -2.35 17.28
CA GLU A 7 13.32 -3.76 17.65
C GLU A 7 12.79 -4.53 16.43
N ASP A 8 13.65 -5.25 15.69
CA ASP A 8 13.20 -6.15 14.63
C ASP A 8 12.71 -7.47 15.24
N ARG A 9 11.61 -7.40 15.99
CA ARG A 9 10.81 -8.58 16.32
C ARG A 9 10.04 -8.95 15.07
N MET A 10 10.60 -9.83 14.23
CA MET A 10 9.91 -10.56 13.14
C MET A 10 8.65 -9.80 12.69
N SER A 11 8.84 -8.66 12.03
CA SER A 11 7.75 -7.74 11.69
C SER A 11 6.64 -8.56 11.03
N ASP A 12 5.40 -8.46 11.53
CA ASP A 12 4.21 -9.04 10.91
C ASP A 12 4.37 -8.97 9.38
N PRO A 13 4.31 -10.10 8.64
CA PRO A 13 4.67 -10.13 7.23
C PRO A 13 3.97 -8.97 6.52
N GLU A 14 4.74 -8.07 5.90
CA GLU A 14 4.25 -6.81 5.34
C GLU A 14 2.98 -7.10 4.53
N ARG A 15 1.82 -6.72 5.10
CA ARG A 15 0.53 -7.16 4.57
C ARG A 15 0.38 -6.59 3.17
N SER A 16 0.27 -7.48 2.18
CA SER A 16 0.30 -7.11 0.76
C SER A 16 -1.05 -7.38 0.09
N VAL A 17 -1.45 -6.53 -0.85
CA VAL A 17 -2.73 -6.63 -1.56
C VAL A 17 -2.61 -6.17 -3.01
N VAL A 18 -3.34 -6.84 -3.92
CA VAL A 18 -3.49 -6.41 -5.32
C VAL A 18 -4.91 -5.88 -5.52
N ILE A 19 -5.04 -4.68 -6.07
CA ILE A 19 -6.34 -4.06 -6.36
C ILE A 19 -6.42 -3.77 -7.86
N THR A 20 -7.33 -4.45 -8.54
CA THR A 20 -7.64 -4.17 -9.95
C THR A 20 -8.67 -3.04 -10.03
N GLY A 21 -8.63 -2.24 -11.11
CA GLY A 21 -9.53 -1.10 -11.25
C GLY A 21 -9.21 0.04 -10.26
N ALA A 22 -7.94 0.21 -9.90
CA ALA A 22 -7.49 1.21 -8.93
C ALA A 22 -7.49 2.66 -9.46
N SER A 23 -7.87 2.86 -10.73
CA SER A 23 -7.86 4.16 -11.43
C SER A 23 -8.84 5.16 -10.80
N THR A 24 -10.08 4.75 -10.48
CA THR A 24 -11.11 5.63 -9.92
C THR A 24 -12.07 4.88 -8.98
N GLY A 25 -13.03 5.60 -8.39
CA GLY A 25 -14.12 5.03 -7.61
C GLY A 25 -13.67 4.21 -6.40
N ILE A 26 -14.33 3.08 -6.17
CA ILE A 26 -14.10 2.21 -5.01
C ILE A 26 -12.69 1.63 -5.02
N GLY A 27 -12.19 1.20 -6.19
CA GLY A 27 -10.84 0.63 -6.30
C GLY A 27 -9.76 1.60 -5.80
N ARG A 28 -9.83 2.87 -6.25
CA ARG A 28 -8.94 3.95 -5.79
C ARG A 28 -9.07 4.21 -4.29
N ALA A 29 -10.31 4.28 -3.79
CA ALA A 29 -10.55 4.52 -2.36
C ALA A 29 -9.98 3.40 -1.48
N CYS A 30 -10.13 2.14 -1.89
CA CYS A 30 -9.57 0.98 -1.19
C CYS A 30 -8.04 0.98 -1.21
N ALA A 31 -7.42 1.28 -2.36
CA ALA A 31 -5.97 1.35 -2.49
C ALA A 31 -5.37 2.38 -1.51
N LEU A 32 -5.90 3.61 -1.52
CA LEU A 32 -5.46 4.68 -0.63
C LEU A 32 -5.78 4.42 0.85
N ARG A 33 -6.85 3.66 1.14
CA ARG A 33 -7.20 3.29 2.51
C ARG A 33 -6.20 2.28 3.07
N LEU A 34 -5.85 1.26 2.30
CA LEU A 34 -4.96 0.17 2.70
C LEU A 34 -3.50 0.62 2.76
N ASP A 35 -3.06 1.45 1.81
CA ASP A 35 -1.74 2.08 1.84
C ASP A 35 -1.55 2.89 3.13
N ARG A 36 -2.52 3.74 3.51
CA ARG A 36 -2.51 4.47 4.79
C ARG A 36 -2.56 3.58 6.04
N MET A 37 -2.97 2.33 5.92
CA MET A 37 -2.93 1.35 7.01
C MET A 37 -1.58 0.60 7.09
N GLY A 38 -0.62 0.93 6.23
CA GLY A 38 0.70 0.29 6.18
C GLY A 38 0.72 -1.01 5.37
N TRP A 39 -0.26 -1.22 4.49
CA TRP A 39 -0.21 -2.34 3.55
C TRP A 39 0.65 -1.99 2.34
N ARG A 40 1.37 -2.97 1.80
CA ARG A 40 1.94 -2.86 0.46
C ARG A 40 0.85 -3.09 -0.58
N VAL A 41 0.50 -2.04 -1.32
CA VAL A 41 -0.59 -2.07 -2.31
C VAL A 41 -0.03 -2.11 -3.72
N PHE A 42 -0.44 -3.11 -4.50
CA PHE A 42 -0.22 -3.20 -5.95
C PHE A 42 -1.50 -2.75 -6.67
N ALA A 43 -1.51 -1.50 -7.15
CA ALA A 43 -2.65 -0.88 -7.79
C ALA A 43 -2.64 -1.10 -9.32
N GLY A 44 -3.51 -1.97 -9.81
CA GLY A 44 -3.67 -2.26 -11.24
C GLY A 44 -4.62 -1.28 -11.93
N VAL A 45 -4.09 -0.57 -12.93
CA VAL A 45 -4.84 0.33 -13.83
C VAL A 45 -4.77 -0.14 -15.29
N ARG A 46 -5.72 0.29 -16.12
CA ARG A 46 -5.71 -0.02 -17.57
C ARG A 46 -4.99 1.04 -18.40
N LYS A 47 -5.05 2.30 -17.97
CA LYS A 47 -4.40 3.44 -18.63
C LYS A 47 -3.14 3.77 -17.83
N PRO A 48 -1.95 3.81 -18.46
CA PRO A 48 -0.71 4.15 -17.77
C PRO A 48 -0.78 5.48 -17.02
N ALA A 49 -1.43 6.49 -17.61
CA ALA A 49 -1.61 7.81 -17.01
C ALA A 49 -2.36 7.82 -15.66
N ASP A 50 -3.08 6.74 -15.31
CA ASP A 50 -3.75 6.62 -14.01
C ASP A 50 -2.84 6.02 -12.91
N GLY A 51 -1.60 5.62 -13.26
CA GLY A 51 -0.65 4.94 -12.36
C GLY A 51 0.73 5.62 -12.26
N GLU A 52 0.85 6.85 -12.77
CA GLU A 52 2.04 7.72 -12.61
C GLU A 52 2.00 8.51 -11.29
#